data_AF-A0AAE4TXE6-F1
#
_entry.id   AF-A0AAE4TXE6-F1
#
_cell.length_a   1.000
_cell.length_b   1.000
_cell.length_c   1.000
_cell.angle_alpha   90.00
_cell.angle_beta   90.00
_cell.angle_gamma   90.00
#
_symmetry.space_group_name_H-M   'P 1'
#
loop_
_entity.id
_entity.type
_entity.pdbx_description
1 polymer ?
#
loop_
_entity_poly.entity_id
_entity_poly.type
_entity_poly.pdbx_seq_one_letter_code
_entity_poly.pdbx_strand_id
1 'polypeptide(L)'
;MAKIKIVEGQEIFVTHLGGWYSKSEPNLKKWVVVKANGSSFYAMPEDSDWSPRRFSQKDFMYRTGWGENYKAYITENEYWGMVERGKEKVQLRKELQDTINKMSLIELRKLKEVLFVTK
;
A
#
# COMPACT_ATOMS: atom_id res chain seq x y z
N MET A 1 2.10 16.27 11.49
CA MET A 1 1.27 16.24 10.27
C MET A 1 -0.16 16.52 10.67
N ALA A 2 -0.81 17.50 10.06
CA ALA A 2 -2.23 17.76 10.33
C ALA A 2 -3.04 16.51 9.99
N LYS A 3 -3.92 16.09 10.90
CA LYS A 3 -4.78 14.92 10.68
C LYS A 3 -5.78 15.30 9.58
N ILE A 4 -5.63 14.73 8.39
CA ILE A 4 -6.55 15.02 7.28
C ILE A 4 -7.94 14.59 7.71
N LYS A 5 -8.89 15.52 7.69
CA LYS A 5 -10.27 15.31 8.12
C LYS A 5 -11.06 14.74 6.94
N ILE A 6 -11.57 13.53 7.08
CA ILE A 6 -12.49 12.92 6.11
C ILE A 6 -13.89 13.51 6.30
N VAL A 7 -14.55 13.85 5.20
CA VAL A 7 -15.90 14.44 5.18
C VAL A 7 -16.84 13.63 4.28
N GLU A 8 -18.14 13.76 4.50
CA GLU A 8 -19.18 13.15 3.65
C GLU A 8 -19.16 13.76 2.24
N GLY A 9 -19.41 12.94 1.23
CA GLY A 9 -19.29 13.29 -0.19
C GLY A 9 -17.87 13.29 -0.75
N GLN A 10 -16.84 13.09 0.09
CA GLN A 10 -15.45 13.04 -0.36
C GLN A 10 -15.17 11.79 -1.20
N GLU A 11 -14.54 11.98 -2.36
CA GLU A 11 -13.97 10.89 -3.14
C GLU A 11 -12.70 10.34 -2.47
N ILE A 12 -12.58 9.01 -2.44
CA ILE A 12 -11.41 8.29 -1.96
C ILE A 12 -11.08 7.13 -2.91
N PHE A 13 -9.89 6.59 -2.78
CA PHE A 13 -9.41 5.50 -3.60
C PHE A 13 -9.21 4.24 -2.76
N VAL A 14 -9.84 3.15 -3.13
CA VAL A 14 -9.85 1.92 -2.34
C VAL A 14 -9.23 0.79 -3.14
N THR A 15 -8.27 0.08 -2.53
CA THR A 15 -7.70 -1.15 -3.07
C THR A 15 -8.20 -2.33 -2.25
N HIS A 16 -8.48 -3.44 -2.93
CA HIS A 16 -8.69 -4.72 -2.28
C HIS A 16 -7.33 -5.40 -2.07
N LEU A 17 -7.00 -5.66 -0.81
CA LEU A 17 -5.72 -6.25 -0.42
C LEU A 17 -5.68 -7.78 -0.57
N GLY A 18 -6.82 -8.40 -0.89
CA GLY A 18 -6.91 -9.85 -1.03
C GLY A 18 -6.89 -10.60 0.32
N GLY A 19 -7.21 -11.88 0.25
CA GLY A 19 -7.03 -12.84 1.33
C GLY A 19 -5.66 -13.51 1.26
N TRP A 20 -5.43 -14.52 2.10
CA TRP A 20 -4.16 -15.27 2.24
C TRP A 20 -3.52 -15.81 0.94
N TYR A 21 -4.27 -15.88 -0.16
CA TYR A 21 -3.84 -16.55 -1.39
C TYR A 21 -3.82 -15.69 -2.66
N SER A 22 -4.18 -14.39 -2.62
CA SER A 22 -4.11 -13.55 -3.81
C SER A 22 -3.07 -12.44 -3.71
N LYS A 23 -2.13 -12.44 -4.66
CA LYS A 23 -1.45 -11.21 -5.05
C LYS A 23 -2.49 -10.42 -5.83
N SER A 24 -3.15 -9.45 -5.21
CA SER A 24 -3.98 -8.55 -6.00
C SER A 24 -3.06 -7.77 -6.94
N GLU A 25 -3.27 -7.94 -8.24
CA GLU A 25 -2.86 -6.91 -9.20
C GLU A 25 -3.37 -5.55 -8.73
N PRO A 26 -2.70 -4.44 -9.11
CA PRO A 26 -3.17 -3.13 -8.73
C PRO A 26 -4.65 -2.94 -9.10
N ASN A 27 -5.51 -2.72 -8.11
CA ASN A 27 -6.97 -2.79 -8.26
C ASN A 27 -7.68 -1.59 -7.61
N LEU A 28 -7.09 -0.41 -7.78
CA LEU A 28 -7.61 0.83 -7.22
C LEU A 28 -8.99 1.15 -7.83
N LYS A 29 -9.97 1.44 -6.97
CA LYS A 29 -11.31 1.87 -7.37
C LYS A 29 -11.69 3.16 -6.65
N LYS A 30 -12.41 4.04 -7.34
CA LYS A 30 -12.98 5.24 -6.72
C LYS A 30 -14.22 4.89 -5.91
N TRP A 31 -14.28 5.40 -4.69
CA TRP A 31 -15.37 5.26 -3.73
C TRP A 31 -15.75 6.63 -3.19
N VAL A 32 -17.00 6.78 -2.74
CA VAL A 32 -17.50 8.01 -2.13
C VAL A 32 -17.74 7.77 -0.64
N VAL A 33 -17.34 8.71 0.20
CA VAL A 33 -17.63 8.70 1.63
C VAL A 33 -19.08 9.06 1.86
N VAL A 34 -19.84 8.13 2.44
CA VAL A 34 -21.28 8.32 2.74
C VAL A 34 -21.54 8.71 4.19
N LYS A 35 -20.56 8.48 5.08
CA LYS A 35 -20.65 8.90 6.49
C LYS A 35 -19.27 9.10 7.10
N ALA A 36 -19.06 10.19 7.84
CA ALA A 36 -17.79 10.45 8.53
C ALA A 36 -17.99 10.65 10.04
N ASN A 37 -17.36 9.78 10.85
CA ASN A 37 -17.35 9.88 12.32
C ASN A 37 -15.94 10.29 12.81
N GLY A 38 -15.79 10.56 14.11
CA GLY A 38 -14.49 10.97 14.68
C GLY A 38 -13.37 9.92 14.65
N SER A 39 -13.71 8.63 14.55
CA SER A 39 -12.76 7.50 14.57
C SER A 39 -12.83 6.59 13.35
N SER A 40 -13.85 6.75 12.51
CA SER A 40 -14.10 5.90 11.34
C SER A 40 -14.91 6.65 10.30
N PHE A 41 -14.90 6.17 9.07
CA PHE A 41 -15.77 6.65 8.00
C PHE A 41 -16.33 5.46 7.22
N TYR A 42 -17.44 5.67 6.54
CA TYR A 42 -18.08 4.69 5.70
C TYR A 42 -18.01 5.16 4.26
N ALA A 43 -17.65 4.25 3.36
CA ALA A 43 -17.59 4.54 1.95
C ALA A 43 -18.10 3.36 1.13
N MET A 44 -18.52 3.63 -0.10
CA MET A 44 -18.96 2.64 -1.07
C MET A 44 -18.62 3.11 -2.49
N PRO A 45 -18.55 2.20 -3.48
CA PRO A 45 -18.51 2.62 -4.89
C PRO A 45 -19.76 3.46 -5.22
N GLU A 46 -19.59 4.46 -6.08
CA GLU A 46 -20.64 5.42 -6.43
C GLU A 46 -21.90 4.74 -7.02
N ASP A 47 -21.70 3.66 -7.78
CA ASP A 47 -22.77 2.90 -8.46
C ASP A 47 -22.96 1.48 -7.90
N SER A 48 -23.01 1.32 -6.57
CA SER A 48 -23.13 -0.01 -5.94
C SER A 48 -24.34 -0.14 -5.03
N ASP A 49 -25.07 -1.25 -5.12
CA ASP A 49 -26.12 -1.61 -4.15
C ASP A 49 -25.55 -2.21 -2.85
N TRP A 50 -24.22 -2.20 -2.68
CA TRP A 50 -23.58 -2.83 -1.54
C TRP A 50 -23.64 -1.96 -0.29
N SER A 51 -23.63 -2.61 0.87
CA SER A 51 -23.52 -1.90 2.13
C SER A 51 -22.19 -1.15 2.25
N PRO A 52 -22.19 0.10 2.76
CA PRO A 52 -20.97 0.86 2.96
C PRO A 52 -19.97 0.14 3.88
N ARG A 53 -18.70 0.13 3.48
CA ARG A 53 -17.62 -0.46 4.29
C ARG A 53 -17.08 0.57 5.27
N ARG A 54 -16.90 0.15 6.53
CA ARG A 54 -16.39 0.99 7.61
C ARG A 54 -14.86 0.96 7.68
N PHE A 55 -14.23 2.07 7.33
CA PHE A 55 -12.78 2.24 7.43
C PHE A 55 -12.41 2.93 8.74
N SER A 56 -11.29 2.51 9.32
CA SER A 56 -10.67 3.17 10.47
C SER A 56 -9.96 4.46 10.02
N GLN A 57 -10.15 5.57 10.73
CA GLN A 57 -9.39 6.80 10.45
C GLN A 57 -7.94 6.76 10.95
N LYS A 58 -7.54 5.72 11.71
CA LYS A 58 -6.17 5.56 12.18
C LYS A 58 -5.23 5.11 11.06
N ASP A 59 -5.72 4.23 10.20
CA ASP A 59 -4.90 3.49 9.23
C ASP A 59 -5.61 3.27 7.89
N PHE A 60 -6.82 3.80 7.71
CA PHE A 60 -7.61 3.73 6.49
C PHE A 60 -7.95 2.30 6.05
N MET A 61 -8.02 1.39 7.02
CA MET A 61 -8.26 -0.02 6.76
C MET A 61 -9.70 -0.39 7.09
N TYR A 62 -10.31 -1.16 6.21
CA TYR A 62 -11.45 -2.00 6.51
C TYR A 62 -10.93 -3.43 6.59
N ARG A 63 -11.10 -4.08 7.75
CA ARG A 63 -10.65 -5.44 7.99
C ARG A 63 -11.84 -6.33 8.29
N THR A 64 -11.88 -7.48 7.63
CA THR A 64 -12.79 -8.56 8.00
C THR A 64 -11.95 -9.74 8.46
N GLY A 65 -12.46 -10.51 9.42
CA GLY A 65 -11.79 -11.73 9.89
C GLY A 65 -11.64 -12.82 8.82
N TRP A 66 -12.21 -12.62 7.63
CA TRP A 66 -12.36 -13.62 6.57
C TRP A 66 -11.62 -13.28 5.27
N GLY A 67 -10.65 -12.36 5.32
CA GLY A 67 -9.76 -12.07 4.18
C GLY A 67 -10.28 -11.03 3.19
N GLU A 68 -11.45 -10.44 3.41
CA GLU A 68 -11.89 -9.23 2.69
C GLU A 68 -11.30 -7.99 3.37
N ASN A 69 -10.03 -7.73 3.10
CA ASN A 69 -9.33 -6.55 3.60
C ASN A 69 -9.24 -5.49 2.51
N TYR A 70 -9.60 -4.26 2.86
CA TYR A 70 -9.54 -3.12 1.98
C TYR A 70 -8.75 -2.01 2.62
N LYS A 71 -8.05 -1.23 1.80
CA LYS A 71 -7.35 -0.02 2.23
C LYS A 71 -7.78 1.15 1.38
N ALA A 72 -8.13 2.24 2.06
CA ALA A 72 -8.43 3.52 1.45
C ALA A 72 -7.17 4.41 1.41
N TYR A 73 -7.14 5.25 0.39
CA TYR A 73 -6.17 6.31 0.15
C TYR A 73 -6.94 7.59 -0.16
N ILE A 74 -6.40 8.72 0.26
CA ILE A 74 -7.06 10.02 0.07
C ILE A 74 -6.84 10.47 -1.37
N THR A 75 -5.67 10.16 -1.93
CA THR A 75 -5.35 10.46 -3.32
C THR A 75 -4.89 9.22 -4.07
N GLU A 76 -5.10 9.21 -5.36
CA GLU A 76 -4.60 8.17 -6.25
C GLU A 76 -3.05 8.09 -6.24
N ASN A 77 -2.39 9.24 -6.13
CA ASN A 77 -0.92 9.34 -6.07
C ASN A 77 -0.32 8.63 -4.85
N GLU A 78 -1.01 8.63 -3.70
CA GLU A 78 -0.55 7.88 -2.51
C GLU A 78 -0.46 6.37 -2.80
N TYR A 79 -1.42 5.85 -3.57
CA TYR A 79 -1.44 4.45 -3.96
C TYR A 79 -0.35 4.13 -4.99
N TRP A 80 -0.30 4.87 -6.10
CA TRP A 80 0.68 4.60 -7.16
C TRP A 80 2.11 4.79 -6.68
N GLY A 81 2.38 5.80 -5.85
CA GLY A 81 3.69 5.96 -5.23
C GLY A 81 4.08 4.77 -4.34
N MET A 82 3.12 4.10 -3.67
CA MET A 82 3.40 2.87 -2.94
C MET A 82 3.71 1.70 -3.89
N VAL A 83 2.95 1.55 -4.97
CA VAL A 83 3.14 0.50 -5.97
C VAL A 83 4.50 0.65 -6.66
N GLU A 84 4.86 1.86 -7.08
CA GLU A 84 6.12 2.18 -7.74
C GLU A 84 7.32 1.88 -6.85
N ARG A 85 7.31 2.35 -5.59
CA ARG A 85 8.36 2.00 -4.60
C ARG A 85 8.47 0.49 -4.40
N GLY A 86 7.34 -0.23 -4.45
CA GLY A 86 7.32 -1.68 -4.38
C GLY A 86 8.02 -2.33 -5.56
N LYS A 87 7.72 -1.88 -6.79
CA LYS A 87 8.37 -2.35 -8.03
C LYS A 87 9.86 -2.03 -8.03
N GLU A 88 10.22 -0.79 -7.69
CA GLU A 88 11.61 -0.33 -7.58
C GLU A 88 12.40 -1.21 -6.59
N LYS A 89 11.85 -1.49 -5.40
CA LYS A 89 12.50 -2.35 -4.41
C LYS A 89 12.73 -3.77 -4.92
N VAL A 90 11.78 -4.35 -5.64
CA VAL A 90 11.92 -5.70 -6.23
C VAL A 90 13.00 -5.69 -7.30
N GLN A 91 12.97 -4.69 -8.18
CA GLN A 91 13.94 -4.53 -9.26
C GLN A 91 15.35 -4.33 -8.71
N LEU A 92 15.53 -3.43 -7.74
CA LEU A 92 16.82 -3.17 -7.11
C LEU A 92 17.40 -4.41 -6.43
N ARG A 93 16.56 -5.21 -5.75
CA ARG A 93 17.01 -6.48 -5.15
C ARG A 93 17.53 -7.45 -6.21
N LYS A 94 16.82 -7.57 -7.34
CA LYS A 94 17.23 -8.43 -8.44
C LYS A 94 18.57 -7.95 -9.02
N GLU A 95 18.69 -6.67 -9.32
CA GLU A 95 19.92 -6.08 -9.87
C GLU A 95 21.12 -6.25 -8.93
N LEU A 96 20.94 -6.01 -7.63
CA LEU A 96 21.98 -6.22 -6.63
C LEU A 96 22.38 -7.69 -6.55
N GLN A 97 21.42 -8.61 -6.55
CA GLN A 97 21.72 -10.04 -6.51
C GLN A 97 22.47 -10.51 -7.76
N ASP A 98 22.03 -10.10 -8.95
CA ASP A 98 22.69 -10.41 -10.21
C ASP A 98 24.12 -9.83 -10.27
N THR A 99 24.32 -8.65 -9.69
CA THR A 99 25.63 -8.00 -9.60
C THR A 99 26.55 -8.75 -8.64
N ILE A 100 26.07 -9.06 -7.44
CA ILE A 100 26.83 -9.82 -6.42
C ILE A 100 27.26 -11.18 -6.97
N ASN A 101 26.39 -11.88 -7.71
CA ASN A 101 26.69 -13.19 -8.29
C ASN A 101 27.82 -13.15 -9.34
N LYS A 102 28.09 -11.99 -9.95
CA LYS A 102 29.13 -11.80 -10.97
C LYS A 102 30.44 -11.26 -10.39
N MET A 103 30.44 -10.81 -9.14
CA MET A 103 31.63 -10.24 -8.50
C MET A 103 32.68 -11.32 -8.20
N SER A 104 33.94 -10.95 -8.38
CA SER A 104 35.09 -11.73 -7.92
C SER A 104 35.21 -11.72 -6.39
N LEU A 105 35.99 -12.67 -5.84
CA LEU A 105 36.26 -12.72 -4.39
C LEU A 105 36.86 -11.41 -3.84
N ILE A 106 37.70 -10.73 -4.62
CA ILE A 106 38.31 -9.45 -4.21
C ILE A 106 37.24 -8.35 -4.12
N GLU A 107 36.34 -8.28 -5.09
CA GLU A 107 35.23 -7.32 -5.10
C GLU A 107 34.24 -7.60 -3.97
N LEU A 108 33.92 -8.86 -3.71
CA LEU A 108 33.06 -9.26 -2.59
C LEU A 108 33.68 -8.89 -1.23
N ARG A 109 35.01 -9.03 -1.07
CA ARG A 109 35.72 -8.59 0.15
C ARG A 109 35.62 -7.08 0.34
N LYS A 110 35.83 -6.29 -0.73
CA LYS A 110 35.66 -4.82 -0.68
C LYS A 110 34.22 -4.42 -0.37
N LEU A 111 33.24 -5.07 -0.99
CA LEU A 111 31.82 -4.81 -0.72
C LEU A 111 31.47 -5.08 0.75
N LYS A 112 32.01 -6.16 1.32
CA LYS A 112 31.83 -6.49 2.74
C LYS A 112 32.41 -5.40 3.65
N GLU A 113 33.58 -4.88 3.33
CA GLU A 113 34.21 -3.79 4.09
C GLU A 113 33.33 -2.53 4.08
N VAL A 114 32.88 -2.09 2.90
CA VAL A 114 32.06 -0.87 2.75
C VAL A 114 30.70 -0.98 3.47
N LEU A 115 30.02 -2.12 3.37
CA LEU A 115 28.65 -2.26 3.88
C LEU A 115 28.57 -2.62 5.37
N PHE A 116 29.60 -3.25 5.93
CA PHE A 116 29.49 -3.88 7.25
C PHE A 116 30.65 -3.57 8.21
N VAL A 117 31.73 -2.93 7.77
CA VAL A 117 32.91 -2.67 8.62
C VAL A 117 33.01 -1.21 9.05
N THR A 118 32.29 -0.28 8.43
CA THR A 118 32.12 1.08 8.97
C THR A 118 31.11 1.08 10.12
N LYS A 119 31.63 0.86 11.34
CA LYS A 119 31.04 1.30 12.60
C LYS A 119 31.63 2.64 13.01
#